data_AF-A0A7V1TSU4-F1
#
_entry.id   AF-A0A7V1TSU4-F1
#
_cell.length_a   1.000
_cell.length_b   1.000
_cell.length_c   1.000
_cell.angle_alpha   90.00
_cell.angle_beta   90.00
_cell.angle_gamma   90.00
#
_symmetry.space_group_name_H-M   'P 1'
#
loop_
_entity.id
_entity.type
_entity.pdbx_description
1 polymer ?
#
loop_
_entity_poly.entity_id
_entity_poly.type
_entity_poly.pdbx_seq_one_letter_code
_entity_poly.pdbx_strand_id
1 'polypeptide(L)'
;MKYVVTLIAAVVLFGCSEKKVDPEKLNHANALINTGNFEEGIAQLEELYKTTPDDVALKQSLISAHMKYGNYFMYNDTLAPRVKYPNALKHYKAVLRLDASHADAKDKANQIIEIYQMMGREVPEV
;
A
#
# COMPACT_ATOMS: atom_id res chain seq x y z
N MET A 1 18.97 18.49 53.84
CA MET A 1 17.89 17.61 53.35
C MET A 1 17.40 18.11 52.00
N LYS A 2 17.59 17.32 50.94
CA LYS A 2 16.63 16.98 49.87
C LYS A 2 17.42 16.60 48.61
N TYR A 3 17.64 15.30 48.49
CA TYR A 3 18.11 14.63 47.27
C TYR A 3 17.01 14.78 46.21
N VAL A 4 17.33 15.41 45.08
CA VAL A 4 16.49 15.31 43.87
C VAL A 4 17.00 14.12 43.09
N VAL A 5 16.20 13.07 43.11
CA VAL A 5 16.44 11.79 42.44
C VAL A 5 16.37 12.02 40.93
N THR A 6 17.52 11.88 40.27
CA THR A 6 17.64 11.77 38.81
C THR A 6 16.87 10.54 38.34
N LEU A 7 15.73 10.76 37.67
CA LEU A 7 14.98 9.69 37.02
C LEU A 7 15.75 9.28 35.76
N ILE A 8 16.54 8.22 35.86
CA ILE A 8 17.13 7.55 34.70
C ILE A 8 15.97 6.90 33.95
N ALA A 9 15.57 7.50 32.84
CA ALA A 9 14.69 6.85 31.87
C ALA A 9 15.44 5.62 31.33
N ALA A 10 15.06 4.45 31.81
CA ALA A 10 15.50 3.18 31.25
C ALA A 10 14.96 3.10 29.82
N VAL A 11 15.80 3.46 28.85
CA VAL A 11 15.59 3.14 27.44
C VAL A 11 15.71 1.62 27.36
N VAL A 12 14.57 0.94 27.46
CA VAL A 12 14.47 -0.48 27.15
C VAL A 12 14.68 -0.57 25.64
N LEU A 13 15.94 -0.81 25.26
CA LEU A 13 16.28 -1.33 23.95
C LEU A 13 15.63 -2.72 23.85
N PHE A 14 14.36 -2.74 23.46
CA PHE A 14 13.77 -3.91 22.85
C PHE A 14 14.60 -4.20 21.61
N GLY A 15 15.58 -5.09 21.76
CA GLY A 15 16.16 -5.82 20.66
C GLY A 15 15.09 -6.73 20.08
N CYS A 16 14.09 -6.14 19.42
CA CYS A 16 13.26 -6.86 18.47
C CYS A 16 14.22 -7.25 17.36
N SER A 17 14.61 -8.52 17.34
CA SER A 17 15.17 -9.13 16.14
C SER A 17 14.09 -8.97 15.07
N GLU A 18 14.21 -7.92 14.26
CA GLU A 18 13.22 -7.50 13.28
C GLU A 18 13.09 -8.67 12.29
N LYS A 19 12.00 -9.43 12.38
CA LYS A 19 11.77 -10.56 11.49
C LYS A 19 11.64 -9.99 10.08
N LYS A 20 12.72 -10.10 9.31
CA LYS A 20 12.76 -9.66 7.92
C LYS A 20 12.02 -10.63 7.04
N VAL A 21 11.43 -10.09 5.98
CA VAL A 21 10.83 -10.88 4.91
C VAL A 21 11.91 -11.72 4.21
N ASP A 22 11.53 -12.91 3.76
CA ASP A 22 12.37 -13.75 2.90
C ASP A 22 12.66 -13.02 1.57
N PRO A 23 13.93 -12.68 1.26
CA PRO A 23 14.27 -11.92 0.07
C PRO A 23 13.91 -12.63 -1.23
N GLU A 24 13.96 -13.97 -1.27
CA GLU A 24 13.65 -14.73 -2.47
C GLU A 24 12.16 -14.59 -2.82
N LYS A 25 11.30 -14.76 -1.82
CA LYS A 25 9.84 -14.61 -1.98
C LYS A 25 9.45 -13.18 -2.33
N LEU A 26 10.08 -12.19 -1.68
CA LEU A 26 9.85 -10.78 -2.01
C LEU A 26 10.24 -10.48 -3.47
N ASN A 27 11.42 -10.96 -3.90
CA ASN A 27 11.89 -10.75 -5.27
C ASN A 27 11.02 -11.46 -6.30
N HIS A 28 10.56 -12.67 -6.02
CA HIS A 28 9.64 -13.40 -6.89
C HIS A 28 8.32 -12.64 -7.06
N ALA A 29 7.70 -12.20 -5.96
CA ALA A 29 6.47 -11.43 -6.01
C ALA A 29 6.66 -10.12 -6.79
N ASN A 30 7.77 -9.40 -6.56
CA ASN A 30 8.12 -8.20 -7.31
C ASN A 30 8.34 -8.46 -8.82
N ALA A 31 8.89 -9.62 -9.20
CA ALA A 31 9.04 -10.01 -10.59
C ALA A 31 7.68 -10.25 -11.27
N LEU A 32 6.71 -10.84 -10.56
CA LEU A 32 5.32 -10.98 -11.05
C LEU A 32 4.69 -9.61 -11.32
N ILE A 33 4.81 -8.67 -10.37
CA ILE A 33 4.33 -7.29 -10.56
C ILE A 33 4.96 -6.63 -11.78
N ASN A 34 6.26 -6.80 -11.98
CA ASN A 34 6.98 -6.18 -13.09
C ASN A 34 6.65 -6.79 -14.46
N THR A 35 6.14 -8.03 -14.49
CA THR A 35 5.68 -8.71 -15.70
C THR A 35 4.18 -8.53 -15.97
N GLY A 36 3.48 -7.75 -15.13
CA GLY A 36 2.05 -7.46 -15.27
C GLY A 36 1.13 -8.50 -14.62
N ASN A 37 1.68 -9.52 -13.96
CA ASN A 37 0.93 -10.49 -13.15
C ASN A 37 0.59 -9.87 -11.78
N PHE A 38 -0.19 -8.78 -11.81
CA PHE A 38 -0.43 -7.95 -10.63
C PHE A 38 -1.16 -8.69 -9.52
N GLU A 39 -2.19 -9.45 -9.83
CA GLU A 39 -3.01 -10.17 -8.87
C GLU A 39 -2.20 -11.19 -8.07
N GLU A 40 -1.41 -12.01 -8.78
CA GLU A 40 -0.58 -13.02 -8.14
C GLU A 40 0.54 -12.39 -7.31
N GLY A 41 1.24 -11.39 -7.86
CA GLY A 41 2.29 -10.69 -7.13
C GLY A 41 1.76 -9.98 -5.88
N ILE A 42 0.60 -9.31 -5.95
CA ILE A 42 -0.03 -8.66 -4.80
C ILE A 42 -0.45 -9.70 -3.77
N ALA A 43 -1.08 -10.81 -4.19
CA ALA A 43 -1.48 -11.87 -3.26
C ALA A 43 -0.28 -12.45 -2.49
N GLN A 44 0.87 -12.64 -3.16
CA GLN A 44 2.10 -13.08 -2.49
C GLN A 44 2.63 -12.02 -1.52
N LEU A 45 2.66 -10.75 -1.91
CA LEU A 45 3.09 -9.66 -1.01
C LEU A 45 2.17 -9.52 0.21
N GLU A 46 0.85 -9.65 0.04
CA GLU A 46 -0.12 -9.63 1.13
C GLU A 46 0.08 -10.79 2.10
N GLU A 47 0.38 -12.00 1.60
CA GLU A 47 0.67 -13.16 2.46
C GLU A 47 1.97 -12.97 3.25
N LEU A 48 3.02 -12.44 2.62
CA LEU A 48 4.24 -12.08 3.33
C LEU A 48 3.96 -11.03 4.41
N TYR A 49 3.10 -10.04 4.10
CA TYR A 49 2.80 -8.92 5.00
C TYR A 49 2.07 -9.37 6.26
N LYS A 50 1.23 -10.41 6.19
CA LYS A 50 0.60 -11.02 7.37
C LYS A 50 1.62 -11.51 8.40
N THR A 51 2.80 -11.95 7.95
CA THR A 51 3.81 -12.57 8.83
C THR A 51 4.99 -11.67 9.16
N THR A 52 5.15 -10.55 8.43
CA THR A 52 6.24 -9.56 8.55
C THR A 52 5.74 -8.13 8.26
N PRO A 53 4.68 -7.63 8.95
CA PRO A 53 4.04 -6.35 8.61
C PRO A 53 4.94 -5.13 8.84
N ASP A 54 5.92 -5.25 9.75
CA ASP A 54 6.85 -4.18 10.08
C ASP A 54 8.04 -4.10 9.11
N ASP A 55 8.16 -5.04 8.16
CA ASP A 55 9.22 -5.01 7.16
C ASP A 55 8.98 -3.86 6.16
N VAL A 56 9.84 -2.85 6.26
CA VAL A 56 9.75 -1.63 5.43
C VAL A 56 9.84 -1.94 3.93
N ALA A 57 10.72 -2.86 3.52
CA ALA A 57 10.91 -3.17 2.11
C ALA A 57 9.69 -3.90 1.52
N LEU A 58 9.10 -4.81 2.29
CA LEU A 58 7.85 -5.47 1.94
C LEU A 58 6.69 -4.48 1.85
N LYS A 59 6.52 -3.61 2.85
CA LYS A 59 5.48 -2.58 2.84
C LYS A 59 5.60 -1.67 1.61
N GLN A 60 6.81 -1.22 1.28
CA GLN A 60 7.07 -0.41 0.09
C GLN A 60 6.80 -1.17 -1.21
N SER A 61 7.12 -2.47 -1.26
CA SER A 61 6.79 -3.32 -2.41
C SER A 61 5.28 -3.45 -2.62
N LEU A 62 4.51 -3.64 -1.54
CA LEU A 62 3.05 -3.72 -1.60
C LEU A 62 2.39 -2.39 -2.00
N ILE A 63 2.90 -1.26 -1.50
CA ILE A 63 2.50 0.08 -1.95
C ILE A 63 2.76 0.24 -3.45
N SER A 64 3.98 -0.06 -3.90
CA SER A 64 4.36 0.05 -5.31
C SER A 64 3.51 -0.84 -6.23
N ALA A 65 3.22 -2.07 -5.79
CA ALA A 65 2.38 -3.01 -6.52
C ALA A 65 0.96 -2.48 -6.72
N HIS A 66 0.32 -1.99 -5.65
CA HIS A 66 -1.00 -1.38 -5.75
C HIS A 66 -0.99 -0.09 -6.57
N MET A 67 0.03 0.77 -6.44
CA MET A 67 0.15 1.96 -7.30
C MET A 67 0.24 1.60 -8.78
N LYS A 68 1.07 0.60 -9.13
CA LYS A 68 1.19 0.12 -10.52
C LYS A 68 -0.13 -0.45 -11.04
N TYR A 69 -0.82 -1.27 -10.24
CA TYR A 69 -2.06 -1.88 -10.72
C TYR A 69 -3.20 -0.87 -10.80
N GLY A 70 -3.28 0.06 -9.84
CA GLY A 70 -4.20 1.20 -9.90
C GLY A 70 -3.97 2.06 -11.15
N ASN A 71 -2.70 2.36 -11.47
CA ASN A 71 -2.31 3.09 -12.67
C ASN A 71 -2.67 2.33 -13.95
N TYR A 72 -2.44 1.01 -13.98
CA TYR A 72 -2.84 0.16 -15.11
C TYR A 72 -4.33 0.31 -15.40
N PHE A 73 -5.19 0.25 -14.38
CA PHE A 73 -6.62 0.49 -14.59
C PHE A 73 -6.92 1.93 -15.01
N MET A 74 -6.38 2.92 -14.29
CA MET A 74 -6.70 4.34 -14.50
C MET A 74 -6.42 4.80 -15.94
N TYR A 75 -5.28 4.37 -16.49
CA TYR A 75 -4.73 4.84 -17.77
C TYR A 75 -4.91 3.84 -18.93
N ASN A 76 -5.59 2.72 -18.72
CA ASN A 76 -5.92 1.82 -19.82
C ASN A 76 -7.18 2.29 -20.55
N ASP A 77 -6.98 2.93 -21.70
CA ASP A 77 -8.05 3.50 -22.53
C ASP A 77 -8.94 2.46 -23.22
N THR A 78 -8.55 1.18 -23.19
CA THR A 78 -9.41 0.08 -23.69
C THR A 78 -10.48 -0.33 -22.68
N LEU A 79 -10.34 0.09 -21.41
CA LEU A 79 -11.30 -0.23 -20.36
C LEU A 79 -12.39 0.83 -20.27
N ALA A 80 -13.64 0.38 -20.20
CA ALA A 80 -14.76 1.27 -19.94
C ALA A 80 -14.61 1.98 -18.58
N PRO A 81 -15.03 3.26 -18.43
CA PRO A 81 -14.98 4.01 -17.17
C PRO A 81 -15.50 3.25 -15.95
N ARG A 82 -16.60 2.50 -16.12
CA ARG A 82 -17.24 1.68 -15.08
C ARG A 82 -16.41 0.50 -14.58
N VAL A 83 -15.37 0.11 -15.31
CA VAL A 83 -14.40 -0.93 -14.93
C VAL A 83 -13.13 -0.26 -14.42
N LYS A 84 -12.64 0.74 -15.16
CA LYS A 84 -11.34 1.36 -14.90
C LYS A 84 -11.30 2.11 -13.58
N TYR A 85 -12.29 2.96 -13.29
CA TYR A 85 -12.25 3.82 -12.10
C TYR A 85 -12.48 3.08 -10.78
N PRO A 86 -13.46 2.15 -10.64
CA PRO A 86 -13.60 1.41 -9.38
C PRO A 86 -12.36 0.58 -9.04
N ASN A 87 -11.77 -0.10 -10.03
CA ASN A 87 -10.59 -0.93 -9.79
C ASN A 87 -9.36 -0.08 -9.46
N ALA A 88 -9.16 1.06 -10.14
CA ALA A 88 -8.11 2.00 -9.77
C ALA A 88 -8.28 2.54 -8.35
N LEU A 89 -9.51 2.95 -7.98
CA LEU A 89 -9.83 3.47 -6.65
C LEU A 89 -9.58 2.44 -5.54
N LYS A 90 -9.94 1.17 -5.78
CA LYS A 90 -9.67 0.05 -4.85
C LYS A 90 -8.18 0.00 -4.48
N HIS A 91 -7.31 0.10 -5.48
CA HIS A 91 -5.87 0.02 -5.27
C HIS A 91 -5.28 1.27 -4.61
N TYR A 92 -5.72 2.48 -4.98
CA TYR A 92 -5.27 3.69 -4.28
C TYR A 92 -5.73 3.71 -2.81
N LYS A 93 -6.96 3.26 -2.52
CA LYS A 93 -7.42 3.07 -1.13
C LYS A 93 -6.56 2.03 -0.38
N ALA A 94 -6.12 0.96 -1.04
CA ALA A 94 -5.21 0.00 -0.44
C ALA A 94 -3.86 0.64 -0.06
N VAL A 95 -3.30 1.48 -0.93
CA VAL A 95 -2.09 2.27 -0.64
C VAL A 95 -2.33 3.17 0.57
N LEU A 96 -3.45 3.89 0.63
CA LEU A 96 -3.77 4.79 1.74
C LEU A 96 -4.01 4.08 3.07
N ARG A 97 -4.38 2.79 3.06
CA ARG A 97 -4.43 1.96 4.29
C ARG A 97 -3.03 1.61 4.80
N LEU A 98 -2.05 1.45 3.89
CA LEU A 98 -0.66 1.17 4.24
C LEU A 98 0.08 2.45 4.63
N ASP A 99 -0.16 3.53 3.89
CA ASP A 99 0.42 4.86 4.09
C ASP A 99 -0.64 5.94 3.79
N ALA A 100 -1.30 6.40 4.85
CA ALA A 100 -2.34 7.43 4.75
C ALA A 100 -1.82 8.80 4.25
N SER A 101 -0.50 9.00 4.26
CA SER A 101 0.15 10.23 3.81
C SER A 101 0.65 10.16 2.36
N HIS A 102 0.45 9.04 1.66
CA HIS A 102 0.94 8.83 0.30
C HIS A 102 0.26 9.78 -0.70
N ALA A 103 0.90 10.91 -0.97
CA ALA A 103 0.33 12.03 -1.74
C ALA A 103 -0.23 11.61 -3.10
N ASP A 104 0.54 10.87 -3.91
CA ASP A 104 0.10 10.48 -5.26
C ASP A 104 -1.12 9.54 -5.24
N ALA A 105 -1.23 8.67 -4.24
CA ALA A 105 -2.40 7.78 -4.12
C ALA A 105 -3.65 8.57 -3.71
N LYS A 106 -3.48 9.54 -2.82
CA LYS A 106 -4.53 10.47 -2.40
C LYS A 106 -5.03 11.30 -3.57
N ASP A 107 -4.12 11.89 -4.35
CA ASP A 107 -4.46 12.73 -5.49
C ASP A 107 -5.19 11.93 -6.57
N LYS A 108 -4.70 10.73 -6.92
CA LYS A 108 -5.37 9.87 -7.91
C LYS A 108 -6.72 9.33 -7.42
N ALA A 109 -6.85 9.01 -6.13
CA ALA A 109 -8.14 8.63 -5.55
C ALA A 109 -9.14 9.79 -5.62
N ASN A 110 -8.71 11.00 -5.27
CA ASN A 110 -9.55 12.20 -5.33
C ASN A 110 -9.97 12.52 -6.77
N GLN A 111 -9.06 12.40 -7.73
CA GLN A 111 -9.39 12.58 -9.15
C GLN A 111 -10.53 11.65 -9.58
N ILE A 112 -10.52 10.39 -9.15
CA ILE A 112 -11.60 9.44 -9.44
C ILE A 112 -12.90 9.85 -8.74
N ILE A 113 -12.84 10.23 -7.47
CA ILE A 113 -13.99 10.67 -6.68
C ILE A 113 -14.66 11.88 -7.36
N GLU A 114 -13.89 12.86 -7.79
CA GLU A 114 -14.37 14.04 -8.51
C GLU A 114 -15.05 13.68 -9.83
N ILE A 115 -14.52 12.69 -10.57
CA ILE A 115 -15.18 12.19 -11.79
C ILE A 115 -16.57 11.63 -11.48
N TYR A 116 -16.72 10.84 -10.42
CA TYR A 116 -18.03 10.33 -10.00
C TYR A 116 -18.99 11.47 -9.63
N GLN A 117 -18.51 12.45 -8.87
CA GLN A 117 -19.30 13.63 -8.48
C GLN A 117 -19.74 14.45 -9.70
N MET A 118 -18.85 14.71 -10.66
CA MET A 118 -19.17 15.41 -11.91
C MET A 118 -20.18 14.64 -12.76
N MET A 119 -20.18 13.31 -12.70
CA MET A 119 -21.17 12.47 -13.37
C MET A 119 -22.52 12.40 -12.62
N GLY A 120 -22.64 13.01 -11.43
CA GLY A 120 -23.82 12.88 -10.58
C GLY A 120 -24.04 11.46 -10.08
N ARG A 121 -22.96 10.68 -9.90
CA ARG A 121 -23.01 9.28 -9.47
C ARG A 121 -22.37 9.10 -8.10
N GLU A 122 -22.85 8.12 -7.36
CA GLU A 122 -22.23 7.71 -6.10
C GLU A 122 -20.84 7.11 -6.33
N VAL A 123 -19.92 7.43 -5.43
CA VAL A 123 -18.57 6.85 -5.42
C VAL A 123 -18.68 5.38 -4.97
N PRO A 124 -18.08 4.43 -5.70
CA PRO A 124 -18.10 3.02 -5.31
C PRO A 124 -17.42 2.76 -3.96
N GLU A 125 -18.05 1.94 -3.14
CA GLU A 125 -17.45 1.33 -1.95
C GLU A 125 -16.59 0.13 -2.38
N VAL A 126 -15.27 0.36 -2.42
CA VAL A 126 -14.21 -0.58 -2.83
C VAL A 126 -13.03 -0.52 -1.87
#